data_AF-A0A1L9QKF5-F1
#
_entry.id   AF-A0A1L9QKF5-F1
#
_cell.length_a   1.000
_cell.length_b   1.000
_cell.length_c   1.000
_cell.angle_alpha   90.00
_cell.angle_beta   90.00
_cell.angle_gamma   90.00
#
_symmetry.space_group_name_H-M   'P 1'
#
loop_
_entity.id
_entity.type
_entity.pdbx_description
1 polymer ?
#
loop_
_entity_poly.entity_id
_entity_poly.type
_entity_poly.pdbx_seq_one_letter_code
_entity_poly.pdbx_strand_id
1 'polypeptide(L)' 'MSRKTCLTDCSQNYCPFVQDPKNPRRYVCLKCGLERSLDRDYREEGDPRPSAAILALLSVIVLLILL' A
#
# COMPACT_ATOMS: atom_id res chain seq x y z
N MET A 1 -10.91 12.70 17.73
CA MET A 1 -9.83 12.45 16.75
C MET A 1 -10.46 11.79 15.52
N SER A 2 -10.33 12.35 14.31
CA SER A 2 -10.89 11.72 13.11
C SER A 2 -10.06 10.51 12.68
N ARG A 3 -10.71 9.42 12.26
CA ARG A 3 -10.04 8.17 11.83
C ARG A 3 -8.98 8.41 10.74
N LYS A 4 -9.23 9.37 9.84
CA LYS A 4 -8.32 9.78 8.76
C LYS A 4 -7.01 10.37 9.27
N THR A 5 -7.05 11.25 10.28
CA THR A 5 -5.82 11.88 10.81
C THR A 5 -4.95 10.86 11.52
N CYS A 6 -5.56 9.86 12.20
CA CYS A 6 -4.78 8.79 12.82
C CYS A 6 -4.11 7.87 11.79
N LEU A 7 -4.78 7.59 10.66
CA LEU A 7 -4.19 6.77 9.60
C LEU A 7 -2.92 7.41 9.03
N THR A 8 -2.93 8.73 8.84
CA THR A 8 -1.77 9.50 8.39
C THR A 8 -0.66 9.53 9.44
N ASP A 9 -0.98 9.89 10.70
CA ASP A 9 -0.03 9.90 11.81
C ASP A 9 0.66 8.54 12.00
N CYS A 10 -0.12 7.46 11.92
CA CYS A 10 0.39 6.11 12.11
C CYS A 10 1.02 5.49 10.88
N SER A 11 0.92 6.14 9.72
CA SER A 11 1.70 5.78 8.55
C SER A 11 3.12 6.35 8.61
N GLN A 12 3.32 7.47 9.31
CA GLN A 12 4.61 8.18 9.35
C GLN A 12 5.55 7.70 10.47
N ASN A 13 5.51 6.41 10.84
CA ASN A 13 6.34 5.82 11.91
C ASN A 13 6.20 6.45 13.31
N TYR A 14 5.28 7.40 13.50
CA TYR A 14 5.10 8.11 14.77
C TYR A 14 4.15 7.40 15.75
N CYS A 15 3.48 6.32 15.31
CA CYS A 15 2.62 5.51 16.15
C CYS A 15 3.31 4.19 16.54
N PRO A 16 3.60 3.96 17.83
CA PRO A 16 3.98 2.63 18.28
C PRO A 16 2.77 1.70 18.12
N PHE A 17 2.84 0.81 17.14
CA PHE A 17 1.91 -0.31 17.02
C PHE A 17 2.35 -1.40 17.99
N VAL A 18 1.43 -1.82 18.85
CA VAL A 18 1.66 -2.93 19.79
C VAL A 18 0.86 -4.13 19.31
N GLN A 19 1.46 -5.31 19.40
CA GLN A 19 0.82 -6.57 19.07
C GLN A 19 -0.19 -6.95 20.15
N ASP A 20 -1.39 -7.37 19.75
CA ASP A 20 -2.42 -7.86 20.67
C ASP A 20 -1.96 -9.20 21.28
N PRO A 21 -1.84 -9.32 22.62
CA PRO A 21 -1.39 -10.56 23.26
C PRO A 21 -2.37 -11.73 23.06
N LYS A 22 -3.64 -11.45 22.75
CA LYS A 22 -4.65 -12.48 22.44
C LYS A 22 -4.64 -12.87 20.96
N ASN A 23 -4.12 -12.02 20.08
CA ASN A 23 -4.08 -12.26 18.65
C ASN A 23 -2.80 -11.69 18.00
N PRO A 24 -1.77 -12.51 17.76
CA PRO A 24 -0.49 -12.04 17.23
C PRO A 24 -0.57 -11.47 15.81
N ARG A 25 -1.68 -11.67 15.08
CA ARG A 25 -1.90 -11.08 13.75
C ARG A 25 -2.49 -9.68 13.80
N ARG A 26 -2.86 -9.19 14.98
CA ARG A 26 -3.52 -7.91 15.19
C ARG A 26 -2.56 -6.94 15.87
N TYR A 27 -2.33 -5.82 15.22
CA TYR A 27 -1.53 -4.72 15.76
C TYR A 27 -2.42 -3.53 16.02
N VAL A 28 -2.26 -2.87 17.16
CA VAL A 28 -3.09 -1.72 17.55
C VAL A 28 -2.20 -0.52 17.82
N CYS A 29 -2.55 0.62 17.24
CA CYS A 29 -1.94 1.89 17.59
C CYS A 29 -2.42 2.36 18.97
N LEU A 30 -1.49 2.62 19.89
CA LEU A 30 -1.82 3.12 21.23
C LEU A 30 -2.41 4.54 21.26
N LYS A 31 -2.15 5.37 20.23
CA LYS A 31 -2.60 6.77 20.19
C LYS A 31 -4.10 6.90 19.90
N CYS A 32 -4.67 5.99 19.11
CA CYS A 32 -6.05 6.12 18.63
C CYS A 32 -6.82 4.80 18.50
N GLY A 33 -6.21 3.68 18.88
CA GLY A 33 -6.83 2.36 18.77
C GLY A 33 -6.96 1.85 17.33
N LEU A 34 -6.21 2.42 16.37
CA LEU A 34 -6.26 1.96 14.98
C LEU A 34 -5.66 0.56 14.88
N GLU A 35 -6.47 -0.38 14.42
CA GLU A 35 -6.08 -1.76 14.20
C GLU A 35 -5.49 -1.93 12.80
N ARG A 36 -4.37 -2.66 12.72
CA ARG A 36 -3.80 -3.17 11.48
C ARG A 36 -3.75 -4.68 11.59
N SER A 37 -4.46 -5.36 10.70
CA SER A 37 -4.27 -6.79 10.50
C SER A 37 -3.03 -7.00 9.61
N LEU A 38 -2.20 -7.99 9.96
CA LEU A 38 -1.17 -8.50 9.04
C LEU A 38 -1.75 -9.27 7.86
N ASP A 39 -3.06 -9.55 7.88
CA ASP A 39 -3.84 -9.96 6.72
C ASP A 39 -3.99 -8.75 5.78
N ARG A 40 -2.85 -8.26 5.29
CA ARG A 40 -2.81 -7.31 4.20
C ARG A 40 -3.03 -8.14 2.96
N ASP A 41 -4.27 -8.12 2.48
CA ASP A 41 -4.52 -8.10 1.05
C ASP A 41 -3.52 -7.07 0.49
N TYR A 42 -2.50 -7.55 -0.21
CA TYR A 42 -1.55 -6.71 -0.89
C TYR A 42 -2.34 -5.99 -1.97
N ARG A 43 -3.06 -4.92 -1.61
CA ARG A 43 -3.37 -3.86 -2.55
C ARG A 43 -1.99 -3.37 -2.98
N GLU A 44 -1.58 -3.85 -4.14
CA GLU A 44 -0.45 -3.39 -4.94
C GLU A 44 -0.63 -1.88 -5.19
N GLU A 45 -0.44 -1.08 -4.15
CA GLU A 45 -0.18 0.34 -4.26
C GLU A 45 1.27 0.45 -4.73
N GLY A 46 1.47 0.42 -6.05
CA GLY A 46 2.71 0.94 -6.63
C GLY A 46 3.51 0.03 -7.55
N ASP A 47 2.91 -0.95 -8.23
CA ASP A 47 3.52 -1.46 -9.45
C ASP A 47 2.84 -0.76 -10.64
N PRO A 48 3.52 0.15 -11.38
CA PRO A 48 3.00 0.64 -12.63
C PRO A 48 3.08 -0.53 -13.62
N ARG A 49 2.15 -1.49 -13.53
CA ARG A 49 1.94 -2.47 -14.60
C ARG A 49 1.61 -1.65 -15.84
N PRO A 50 2.51 -1.58 -16.84
CA PRO A 50 2.19 -0.84 -18.04
C PRO A 50 0.93 -1.48 -18.60
N SER A 51 -0.10 -0.67 -18.82
CA SER A 51 -1.32 -1.16 -19.45
C SER A 51 -0.92 -1.84 -20.77
N ALA A 52 -1.65 -2.87 -21.18
CA ALA A 52 -1.39 -3.55 -22.45
C ALA A 52 -1.32 -2.54 -23.62
N ALA A 53 -2.04 -1.42 -23.51
CA ALA A 53 -1.95 -0.28 -24.43
C ALA A 53 -0.57 0.38 -24.46
N ILE A 54 0.08 0.62 -23.30
CA ILE A 54 1.43 1.20 -23.23
C ILE A 54 2.45 0.24 -23.88
N LEU A 55 2.36 -1.06 -23.59
CA LEU A 55 3.25 -2.06 -24.20
C LEU A 55 3.05 -2.14 -25.72
N ALA A 56 1.80 -2.12 -26.18
CA ALA A 56 1.48 -2.11 -27.61
C ALA A 56 2.05 -0.87 -28.31
N LEU A 57 1.87 0.32 -27.72
CA LEU A 57 2.42 1.57 -28.26
C LEU A 57 3.95 1.54 -28.37
N LEU A 58 4.64 1.08 -27.32
CA LEU A 58 6.10 0.95 -27.35
C LEU A 58 6.55 -0.01 -28.46
N SER A 59 5.87 -1.15 -28.63
CA SER A 59 6.21 -2.11 -29.69
C SER A 59 6.05 -1.53 -31.09
N VAL A 60 5.00 -0.74 -31.34
CA VAL A 60 4.77 -0.05 -32.62
C VAL A 60 5.85 0.99 -32.89
N ILE A 61 6.22 1.78 -31.89
CA ILE A 61 7.28 2.81 -32.03
C ILE A 61 8.62 2.15 -32.40
N VAL A 62 8.99 1.06 -31.72
CA VAL A 62 10.22 0.32 -32.02
C VAL A 62 10.21 -0.21 -33.46
N LEU A 63 9.08 -0.75 -33.91
CA LEU A 63 8.94 -1.26 -35.28
C LEU A 63 9.13 -0.15 -36.33
N LEU A 64 8.58 1.06 -36.09
CA LEU A 64 8.72 2.20 -37.00
C LEU A 64 10.14 2.75 -37.09
N ILE A 65 10.93 2.65 -36.02
CA ILE A 65 12.33 3.09 -36.01
C ILE A 65 13.23 2.11 -36.80
N LEU A 66 12.85 0.83 -36.82
CA LEU A 66 13.61 -0.23 -37.49
C LEU A 66 13.26 -0.42 -38.97
N LEU A 67 12.24 0.29 -39.47
CA LEU A 67 11.70 0.21 -40.83
C LEU A 67 12.25 1.35 -41.70
#